data_AF-A0A7Z9BWS9-F1
#
_entry.id   AF-A0A7Z9BWS9-F1
#
_cell.length_a   1.000
_cell.length_b   1.000
_cell.length_c   1.000
_cell.angle_alpha   90.00
_cell.angle_beta   90.00
_cell.angle_gamma   90.00
#
_symmetry.space_group_name_H-M   'P 1'
#
loop_
_entity.id
_entity.type
_entity.pdbx_description
1 polymer ?
#
loop_
_entity_poly.entity_id
_entity_poly.type
_entity_poly.pdbx_seq_one_letter_code
_entity_poly.pdbx_strand_id
1 'polypeptide(L)'
;MEDSPETYQPPLRPTWDEYFMMMAKLVATRSTCLVFPVGAVIVKDRQIVATGYNGSPSGSIHCTTQGYCYPGLSTCDASPVLPSRAVHAEANAIAQAAKHGISCGGASIYVTLEPCISCLKLIISTGIKEVFYETIFNSGEKAMVRDLYINDGLVTLKQIHLSEEITQKGASFLLNPTSVSTMVKGGN
;
A
#
# COMPACT_ATOMS: atom_id res chain seq x y z
N MET A 1 -23.36 15.67 -33.12
CA MET A 1 -22.79 14.96 -31.96
C MET A 1 -22.81 13.48 -32.31
N GLU A 2 -22.05 13.12 -33.35
CA GLU A 2 -22.01 11.80 -34.00
C GLU A 2 -20.65 11.78 -34.71
N ASP A 3 -19.59 11.46 -33.96
CA ASP A 3 -18.25 11.29 -34.55
C ASP A 3 -17.36 10.40 -33.68
N SER A 4 -17.96 9.47 -32.93
CA SER A 4 -17.18 8.32 -32.43
C SER A 4 -17.21 7.28 -33.55
N PRO A 5 -16.05 6.91 -34.15
CA PRO A 5 -16.02 5.80 -35.08
C PRO A 5 -16.63 4.57 -34.40
N GLU A 6 -17.46 3.81 -35.11
CA GLU A 6 -18.15 2.60 -34.59
C GLU A 6 -17.19 1.56 -33.98
N THR A 7 -15.88 1.72 -34.18
CA THR A 7 -14.79 0.85 -33.71
C THR A 7 -13.94 1.46 -32.58
N TYR A 8 -14.25 2.65 -32.07
CA TYR A 8 -13.46 3.27 -31.00
C TYR A 8 -13.71 2.57 -29.66
N GLN A 9 -12.72 1.80 -29.21
CA GLN A 9 -12.66 1.34 -27.81
C GLN A 9 -11.72 2.24 -27.02
N PRO A 10 -12.18 2.88 -25.93
CA PRO A 10 -11.32 3.70 -25.10
C PRO A 10 -10.21 2.82 -24.48
N PRO A 11 -8.99 3.35 -24.29
CA PRO A 11 -7.92 2.59 -23.70
C PRO A 11 -8.29 2.19 -22.27
N LEU A 12 -7.97 0.94 -21.91
CA LEU A 12 -8.17 0.42 -20.56
C LEU A 12 -7.52 1.34 -19.52
N ARG A 13 -8.33 1.98 -18.68
CA ARG A 13 -7.88 2.96 -17.67
C ARG A 13 -8.12 2.38 -16.28
N PRO A 14 -7.11 2.32 -15.40
CA PRO A 14 -7.32 1.88 -14.03
C PRO A 14 -8.31 2.78 -13.32
N THR A 15 -9.12 2.17 -12.46
CA THR A 15 -9.87 2.92 -11.45
C THR A 15 -8.90 3.64 -10.51
N TRP A 16 -9.41 4.58 -9.71
CA TRP A 16 -8.60 5.24 -8.69
C TRP A 16 -8.05 4.25 -7.67
N ASP A 17 -8.88 3.30 -7.23
CA ASP A 17 -8.49 2.30 -6.25
C ASP A 17 -7.40 1.37 -6.77
N GLU A 18 -7.51 0.92 -8.02
CA GLU A 18 -6.47 0.12 -8.66
C GLU A 18 -5.17 0.92 -8.83
N TYR A 19 -5.26 2.18 -9.25
CA TYR A 19 -4.09 3.05 -9.37
C TYR A 19 -3.36 3.21 -8.04
N PHE A 20 -4.06 3.56 -6.96
CA PHE A 20 -3.44 3.76 -5.66
C PHE A 20 -2.94 2.46 -5.03
N MET A 21 -3.62 1.33 -5.26
CA MET A 21 -3.14 0.03 -4.81
C MET A 21 -1.90 -0.44 -5.59
N MET A 22 -1.82 -0.19 -6.91
CA MET A 22 -0.59 -0.40 -7.68
C MET A 22 0.56 0.45 -7.14
N MET A 23 0.30 1.71 -6.77
CA MET A 23 1.29 2.57 -6.14
C MET A 23 1.73 2.02 -4.77
N ALA A 24 0.82 1.51 -3.95
CA ALA A 24 1.15 0.88 -2.67
C ALA A 24 2.02 -0.36 -2.85
N LYS A 25 1.75 -1.21 -3.85
CA LYS A 25 2.61 -2.34 -4.23
C LYS A 25 3.99 -1.88 -4.68
N LEU A 26 4.08 -0.82 -5.50
CA LEU A 26 5.37 -0.26 -5.92
C LEU A 26 6.16 0.29 -4.72
N VAL A 27 5.50 0.97 -3.79
CA VAL A 27 6.12 1.42 -2.53
C VAL A 27 6.63 0.24 -1.71
N ALA A 28 5.89 -0.86 -1.65
CA ALA A 28 6.28 -2.07 -0.93
C ALA A 28 7.60 -2.71 -1.43
N THR A 29 8.00 -2.45 -2.69
CA THR A 29 9.29 -2.92 -3.26
C THR A 29 10.51 -2.39 -2.50
N ARG A 30 10.34 -1.33 -1.71
CA ARG A 30 11.39 -0.77 -0.84
C ARG A 30 11.44 -1.38 0.55
N SER A 31 10.53 -2.30 0.89
CA SER A 31 10.50 -2.96 2.20
C SER A 31 11.83 -3.62 2.52
N THR A 32 12.21 -3.53 3.79
CA THR A 32 13.39 -4.21 4.34
C THR A 32 13.04 -5.15 5.50
N CYS A 33 11.76 -5.53 5.61
CA CYS A 33 11.29 -6.57 6.49
C CYS A 33 11.53 -7.95 5.86
N LEU A 34 11.84 -8.95 6.68
CA LEU A 34 12.12 -10.32 6.22
C LEU A 34 10.86 -11.19 6.09
N VAL A 35 9.71 -10.72 6.56
CA VAL A 35 8.46 -11.51 6.61
C VAL A 35 7.50 -11.09 5.50
N PHE A 36 6.96 -9.88 5.60
CA PHE A 36 5.98 -9.36 4.65
C PHE A 36 6.47 -8.02 4.08
N PRO A 37 6.63 -7.88 2.75
CA PRO A 37 6.83 -6.58 2.14
C PRO A 37 5.49 -5.83 2.11
N VAL A 38 5.41 -4.73 2.85
CA VAL A 38 4.18 -3.93 2.97
C VAL A 38 4.45 -2.51 2.50
N GLY A 39 3.52 -1.97 1.71
CA GLY A 39 3.51 -0.58 1.27
C GLY A 39 2.17 0.06 1.58
N ALA A 40 2.21 1.37 1.85
CA ALA A 40 1.07 2.20 2.20
C ALA A 40 1.13 3.53 1.44
N VAL A 41 -0.01 4.02 0.99
CA VAL A 41 -0.17 5.31 0.29
C VAL A 41 -1.36 6.04 0.91
N ILE A 42 -1.13 7.23 1.46
CA ILE A 42 -2.19 8.12 1.94
C ILE A 42 -2.59 9.04 0.79
N VAL A 43 -3.90 9.12 0.55
CA VAL A 43 -4.51 9.84 -0.57
C VAL A 43 -5.55 10.81 -0.03
N LYS A 44 -5.50 12.05 -0.48
CA LYS A 44 -6.50 13.07 -0.18
C LYS A 44 -6.84 13.84 -1.45
N ASP A 45 -8.13 14.03 -1.73
CA ASP A 45 -8.60 14.71 -2.95
C ASP A 45 -7.98 14.13 -4.24
N ARG A 46 -7.83 12.79 -4.28
CA ARG A 46 -7.18 12.01 -5.35
C ARG A 46 -5.70 12.35 -5.58
N GLN A 47 -5.04 12.97 -4.61
CA GLN A 47 -3.62 13.26 -4.62
C GLN A 47 -2.92 12.42 -3.57
N ILE A 48 -1.77 11.85 -3.93
CA ILE A 48 -0.91 11.15 -2.97
C ILE A 48 -0.24 12.20 -2.08
N VAL A 49 -0.47 12.11 -0.77
CA VAL A 49 0.06 13.07 0.21
C VAL A 49 1.19 12.51 1.05
N ALA A 50 1.25 11.19 1.21
CA ALA A 50 2.35 10.49 1.86
C ALA A 50 2.40 9.02 1.43
N THR A 51 3.57 8.41 1.54
CA THR A 51 3.82 7.00 1.31
C THR A 51 4.69 6.42 2.41
N GLY A 52 4.60 5.11 2.61
CA GLY A 52 5.42 4.39 3.57
C GLY A 52 5.55 2.93 3.21
N TYR A 53 6.70 2.35 3.50
CA TYR A 53 6.92 0.90 3.44
C TYR A 53 7.46 0.44 4.79
N ASN A 54 7.35 -0.85 5.10
CA ASN A 54 7.85 -1.36 6.36
C ASN A 54 9.38 -1.56 6.34
N GLY A 55 10.06 -1.02 7.35
CA GLY A 55 11.51 -1.08 7.50
C GLY A 55 11.97 -0.55 8.85
N SER A 56 13.19 -0.88 9.27
CA SER A 56 13.75 -0.35 10.51
C SER A 56 13.76 1.20 10.51
N PRO A 57 13.62 1.86 11.68
CA PRO A 57 13.66 3.31 11.77
C PRO A 57 14.87 3.91 11.03
N SER A 58 14.68 5.08 10.41
CA SER A 58 15.74 5.76 9.66
C SER A 58 17.00 5.92 10.51
N GLY A 59 18.16 5.59 9.93
CA GLY A 59 19.45 5.58 10.63
C GLY A 59 19.81 4.23 11.30
N SER A 60 18.87 3.29 11.38
CA SER A 60 19.14 1.92 11.85
C SER A 60 19.55 1.00 10.70
N ILE A 61 20.37 -0.02 10.99
CA ILE A 61 20.62 -1.11 10.03
C ILE A 61 19.32 -1.88 9.74
N HIS A 62 19.12 -2.27 8.49
CA HIS A 62 17.92 -2.97 8.04
C HIS A 62 18.01 -4.49 8.26
N CYS A 63 16.85 -5.13 8.44
CA CYS A 63 16.79 -6.58 8.62
C CYS A 63 17.34 -7.34 7.40
N THR A 64 17.05 -6.87 6.18
CA THR A 64 17.62 -7.42 4.95
C THR A 64 19.13 -7.27 4.84
N THR A 65 19.71 -6.22 5.43
CA THR A 65 21.17 -5.99 5.44
C THR A 65 21.88 -6.92 6.43
N GLN A 66 21.33 -7.08 7.63
CA GLN A 66 21.96 -7.92 8.67
C GLN A 66 21.56 -9.41 8.59
N GLY A 67 20.51 -9.75 7.84
CA GLY A 67 20.03 -11.13 7.66
C GLY A 67 19.16 -11.68 8.80
N TYR A 68 18.79 -10.85 9.77
CA TYR A 68 17.94 -11.22 10.91
C TYR A 68 17.13 -10.02 11.41
N CYS A 69 16.13 -10.25 12.26
CA CYS A 69 15.36 -9.17 12.91
C CYS A 69 16.03 -8.71 14.22
N TYR A 70 16.39 -9.66 15.08
CA TYR A 70 17.18 -9.47 16.29
C TYR A 70 18.31 -10.51 16.35
N PRO A 71 19.41 -10.26 17.09
CA PRO A 71 20.43 -11.29 17.31
C PRO A 71 19.79 -12.59 17.83
N GLY A 72 19.97 -13.69 17.10
CA GLY A 72 19.35 -14.99 17.42
C GLY A 72 17.91 -15.18 16.94
N LEU A 73 17.31 -14.19 16.25
CA LEU A 73 15.96 -14.26 15.71
C LEU A 73 15.93 -13.81 14.24
N SER A 74 15.77 -14.77 13.33
CA SER A 74 15.73 -14.52 11.88
C SER A 74 14.58 -13.59 11.48
N THR A 75 13.36 -13.87 11.94
CA THR A 75 12.15 -13.13 11.59
C THR A 75 11.37 -12.66 12.82
N CYS A 76 10.64 -11.54 12.71
CA CYS A 76 9.92 -10.97 13.86
C CYS A 76 8.70 -11.79 14.29
N ASP A 77 8.06 -12.52 13.38
CA ASP A 77 6.91 -13.38 13.65
C ASP A 77 7.27 -14.67 14.42
N ALA A 78 8.56 -15.01 14.47
CA ALA A 78 9.07 -16.11 15.28
C ALA A 78 9.18 -15.78 16.78
N SER A 79 8.99 -14.51 17.20
CA SER A 79 9.01 -14.14 18.62
C SER A 79 7.62 -13.85 19.17
N PRO A 80 7.21 -14.47 20.29
CA PRO A 80 5.96 -14.13 20.96
C PRO A 80 6.06 -12.86 21.83
N VAL A 81 7.27 -12.33 22.04
CA VAL A 81 7.53 -11.26 23.02
C VAL A 81 8.18 -10.01 22.41
N LEU A 82 9.04 -10.17 21.39
CA LEU A 82 9.68 -9.04 20.74
C LEU A 82 8.81 -8.54 19.57
N PRO A 83 8.52 -7.23 19.49
CA PRO A 83 7.79 -6.68 18.37
C PRO A 83 8.65 -6.71 17.09
N SER A 84 8.04 -6.44 15.94
CA SER A 84 8.83 -6.18 14.73
C SER A 84 9.78 -5.00 14.96
N ARG A 85 11.04 -5.18 14.55
CA ARG A 85 12.01 -4.09 14.49
C ARG A 85 11.66 -3.07 13.41
N ALA A 86 10.91 -3.49 12.40
CA ALA A 86 10.45 -2.61 11.34
C ALA A 86 9.28 -1.75 11.83
N VAL A 87 9.34 -0.45 11.58
CA VAL A 87 8.16 0.41 11.60
C VAL A 87 7.26 -0.05 10.45
N HIS A 88 5.96 -0.18 10.71
CA HIS A 88 4.99 -0.61 9.72
C HIS A 88 4.79 0.44 8.62
N ALA A 89 4.28 0.01 7.46
CA ALA A 89 4.15 0.87 6.29
C ALA A 89 3.20 2.05 6.55
N GLU A 90 2.07 1.78 7.20
CA GLU A 90 1.04 2.75 7.59
C GLU A 90 1.60 3.79 8.56
N ALA A 91 2.34 3.32 9.56
CA ALA A 91 2.99 4.18 10.54
C ALA A 91 4.06 5.06 9.89
N ASN A 92 4.84 4.53 8.95
CA ASN A 92 5.80 5.32 8.18
C ASN A 92 5.13 6.36 7.28
N ALA A 93 4.01 6.03 6.63
CA ALA A 93 3.26 6.99 5.83
C ALA A 93 2.69 8.14 6.69
N ILE A 94 2.11 7.82 7.85
CA ILE A 94 1.65 8.81 8.83
C ILE A 94 2.81 9.65 9.36
N ALA A 95 3.93 9.02 9.71
CA ALA A 95 5.11 9.72 10.21
C ALA A 95 5.69 10.68 9.14
N GLN A 96 5.68 10.28 7.87
CA GLN A 96 6.08 11.15 6.76
C GLN A 96 5.15 12.37 6.66
N ALA A 97 3.83 12.16 6.68
CA ALA A 97 2.87 13.26 6.66
C ALA A 97 3.08 14.23 7.84
N ALA A 98 3.24 13.68 9.06
CA ALA A 98 3.51 14.46 10.27
C ALA A 98 4.82 15.25 10.16
N LYS A 99 5.91 14.63 9.70
CA LYS A 99 7.22 15.26 9.50
C LYS A 99 7.14 16.48 8.57
N HIS A 100 6.25 16.44 7.58
CA HIS A 100 6.08 17.51 6.60
C HIS A 100 4.90 18.45 6.91
N GLY A 101 4.22 18.30 8.05
CA GLY A 101 3.09 19.14 8.42
C GLY A 101 1.85 18.94 7.54
N ILE A 102 1.69 17.76 6.94
CA ILE A 102 0.58 17.43 6.04
C ILE A 102 -0.55 16.80 6.84
N SER A 103 -1.76 17.37 6.71
CA SER A 103 -2.94 16.84 7.40
C SER A 103 -3.52 15.62 6.69
N CYS A 104 -3.64 14.52 7.43
CA CYS A 104 -4.33 13.29 6.99
C CYS A 104 -5.86 13.33 7.22
N GLY A 105 -6.39 14.42 7.80
CA GLY A 105 -7.82 14.51 8.12
C GLY A 105 -8.68 14.43 6.86
N GLY A 106 -9.63 13.49 6.85
CA GLY A 106 -10.53 13.21 5.73
C GLY A 106 -9.88 12.43 4.57
N ALA A 107 -8.64 11.96 4.73
CA ALA A 107 -7.95 11.17 3.71
C ALA A 107 -8.40 9.70 3.70
N SER A 108 -7.96 8.98 2.69
CA SER A 108 -8.04 7.52 2.55
C SER A 108 -6.61 6.94 2.52
N ILE A 109 -6.43 5.69 2.93
CA ILE A 109 -5.13 4.99 2.88
C ILE A 109 -5.26 3.66 2.15
N TYR A 110 -4.35 3.40 1.22
CA TYR A 110 -4.23 2.15 0.48
C TYR A 110 -3.02 1.37 0.99
N VAL A 111 -3.21 0.13 1.44
CA VAL A 111 -2.16 -0.68 2.08
C VAL A 111 -2.17 -2.10 1.50
N THR A 112 -1.01 -2.68 1.20
CA THR A 112 -0.97 -4.02 0.58
C THR A 112 -1.40 -5.15 1.53
N LEU A 113 -1.30 -4.93 2.84
CA LEU A 113 -1.72 -5.84 3.90
C LEU A 113 -2.68 -5.09 4.84
N GLU A 114 -3.77 -5.74 5.25
CA GLU A 114 -4.73 -5.17 6.19
C GLU A 114 -4.00 -4.64 7.46
N PRO A 115 -4.28 -3.39 7.89
CA PRO A 115 -3.57 -2.81 9.02
C PRO A 115 -3.72 -3.62 10.31
N CYS A 116 -2.63 -3.79 11.04
CA CYS A 116 -2.71 -4.31 12.40
C CYS A 116 -3.48 -3.34 13.30
N ILE A 117 -4.00 -3.81 14.44
CA ILE A 117 -4.80 -2.99 15.36
C ILE A 117 -4.08 -1.72 15.82
N SER A 118 -2.76 -1.75 16.04
CA SER A 118 -1.99 -0.57 16.40
C SER A 118 -1.95 0.45 15.26
N CYS A 119 -1.76 0.01 14.01
CA CYS A 119 -1.78 0.90 12.85
C CYS A 119 -3.19 1.44 12.57
N LEU A 120 -4.22 0.60 12.72
CA LEU A 120 -5.62 1.03 12.58
C LEU A 120 -5.98 2.15 13.57
N LYS A 121 -5.55 2.03 14.84
CA LYS A 121 -5.72 3.10 15.84
C LYS A 121 -5.05 4.40 15.43
N LEU A 122 -3.83 4.35 14.87
CA LEU A 122 -3.12 5.53 14.37
C LEU A 122 -3.85 6.15 13.17
N ILE A 123 -4.27 5.33 12.20
CA ILE A 123 -5.04 5.75 11.03
C ILE A 123 -6.28 6.54 11.47
N ILE A 124 -7.11 5.96 12.36
CA ILE A 124 -8.31 6.60 12.89
C ILE A 124 -7.97 7.92 13.60
N SER A 125 -6.95 7.91 14.47
CA SER A 125 -6.55 9.06 15.27
C SER A 125 -6.03 10.24 14.43
N THR A 126 -5.48 9.96 13.24
CA THR A 126 -5.05 11.00 12.29
C THR A 126 -6.18 11.56 11.43
N GLY A 127 -7.41 11.06 11.60
CA GLY A 127 -8.59 11.50 10.90
C GLY A 127 -8.78 10.90 9.51
N ILE A 128 -8.03 9.86 9.14
CA ILE A 128 -8.26 9.06 7.92
C ILE A 128 -9.57 8.29 8.07
N LYS A 129 -10.39 8.25 7.01
CA LYS A 129 -11.76 7.71 7.05
C LYS A 129 -11.96 6.41 6.28
N GLU A 130 -11.10 6.11 5.33
CA GLU A 130 -11.19 4.90 4.53
C GLU A 130 -9.85 4.18 4.45
N VAL A 131 -9.89 2.86 4.59
CA VAL A 131 -8.75 1.97 4.45
C VAL A 131 -9.07 0.97 3.35
N PHE A 132 -8.26 0.98 2.30
CA PHE A 132 -8.30 0.00 1.22
C PHE A 132 -7.13 -0.96 1.37
N TYR A 133 -7.40 -2.26 1.33
CA TYR A 133 -6.36 -3.27 1.49
C TYR A 133 -6.54 -4.46 0.57
N GLU A 134 -5.46 -5.18 0.29
CA GLU A 134 -5.52 -6.35 -0.62
C GLU A 134 -5.59 -7.68 0.14
N THR A 135 -4.70 -7.86 1.13
CA THR A 135 -4.56 -9.11 1.86
C THR A 135 -5.10 -8.99 3.28
N ILE A 136 -5.95 -9.94 3.70
CA ILE A 136 -6.48 -10.01 5.08
C ILE A 136 -5.34 -10.39 6.04
N PHE A 137 -5.32 -9.75 7.22
CA PHE A 137 -4.33 -10.00 8.27
C PHE A 137 -4.96 -10.29 9.64
N ASN A 138 -6.07 -9.63 9.98
CA ASN A 138 -6.67 -9.77 11.30
C ASN A 138 -7.61 -10.98 11.36
N SER A 139 -7.50 -11.76 12.43
CA SER A 139 -8.36 -12.92 12.74
C SER A 139 -8.65 -13.00 14.23
N GLY A 140 -9.67 -13.80 14.61
CA GLY A 140 -10.07 -14.00 16.00
C GLY A 140 -10.34 -12.69 16.74
N GLU A 141 -9.76 -12.52 17.93
CA GLU A 141 -9.92 -11.34 18.77
C GLU A 141 -9.51 -10.02 18.06
N LYS A 142 -8.50 -10.07 17.18
CA LYS A 142 -8.06 -8.87 16.44
C LYS A 142 -9.14 -8.43 15.45
N ALA A 143 -9.75 -9.37 14.72
CA ALA A 143 -10.86 -9.05 13.83
C ALA A 143 -12.05 -8.45 14.59
N MET A 144 -12.38 -9.01 15.77
CA MET A 144 -13.42 -8.45 16.64
C MET A 144 -13.12 -6.99 17.03
N VAL A 145 -11.88 -6.69 17.46
CA VAL A 145 -11.49 -5.31 17.83
C VAL A 145 -11.57 -4.36 16.63
N ARG A 146 -11.12 -4.80 15.44
CA ARG A 146 -11.25 -4.02 14.20
C ARG A 146 -12.73 -3.71 13.91
N ASP A 147 -13.60 -4.71 14.01
CA ASP A 147 -15.02 -4.58 13.67
C ASP A 147 -15.75 -3.63 14.63
N LEU A 148 -15.34 -3.53 15.89
CA LEU A 148 -15.84 -2.50 16.81
C LEU A 148 -15.59 -1.08 16.26
N TYR A 149 -14.39 -0.78 15.76
CA TYR A 149 -14.10 0.54 15.18
C TYR A 149 -14.88 0.84 13.91
N ILE A 150 -15.19 -0.20 13.11
CA ILE A 150 -16.05 -0.07 11.93
C ILE A 150 -17.48 0.21 12.36
N ASN A 151 -18.01 -0.53 13.34
CA ASN A 151 -19.37 -0.39 13.85
C ASN A 151 -19.61 0.95 14.55
N ASP A 152 -18.58 1.51 15.21
CA ASP A 152 -18.59 2.85 15.78
C ASP A 152 -18.58 3.96 14.70
N GLY A 153 -18.46 3.61 13.42
CA GLY A 153 -18.43 4.55 12.31
C GLY A 153 -17.14 5.38 12.23
N LEU A 154 -16.07 4.95 12.89
CA LEU A 154 -14.80 5.69 12.93
C LEU A 154 -14.02 5.61 11.62
N VAL A 155 -14.16 4.48 10.91
CA VAL A 155 -13.44 4.14 9.69
C VAL A 155 -14.21 3.12 8.86
N THR A 156 -13.98 3.11 7.55
CA THR A 156 -14.44 2.04 6.65
C THR A 156 -13.25 1.24 6.12
N LEU A 157 -13.39 -0.08 6.07
CA LEU A 157 -12.37 -0.98 5.52
C LEU A 157 -12.94 -1.67 4.28
N LYS A 158 -12.20 -1.62 3.17
CA LYS A 158 -12.58 -2.22 1.89
C LYS A 158 -11.44 -3.10 1.39
N GLN A 159 -11.70 -4.40 1.30
CA GLN A 159 -10.79 -5.28 0.59
C GLN A 159 -10.96 -5.06 -0.92
N ILE A 160 -9.86 -4.89 -1.63
CA ILE A 160 -9.83 -4.71 -3.08
C ILE A 160 -8.81 -5.64 -3.73
N HIS A 161 -9.07 -6.01 -4.98
CA HIS A 161 -8.16 -6.78 -5.80
C HIS A 161 -7.92 -6.05 -7.11
N LEU A 162 -6.67 -6.00 -7.57
CA LEU A 162 -6.36 -5.46 -8.88
C LEU A 162 -6.94 -6.39 -9.96
N SER A 163 -7.56 -5.82 -10.99
CA SER A 163 -7.90 -6.61 -12.16
C SER A 163 -6.63 -7.11 -12.85
N GLU A 164 -6.73 -8.31 -13.44
CA GLU A 164 -5.60 -8.93 -14.14
C GLU A 164 -5.12 -8.06 -15.30
N GLU A 165 -6.05 -7.52 -16.09
CA GLU A 165 -5.76 -6.68 -17.25
C GLU A 165 -5.00 -5.39 -16.87
N ILE A 166 -5.42 -4.71 -15.80
CA ILE A 166 -4.74 -3.52 -15.29
C ILE A 166 -3.36 -3.87 -14.75
N THR A 167 -3.24 -4.99 -14.06
CA THR A 167 -1.96 -5.47 -13.53
C THR A 167 -0.97 -5.79 -14.66
N GLN A 168 -1.42 -6.50 -15.70
CA GLN A 168 -0.61 -6.80 -16.88
C GLN A 168 -0.17 -5.51 -17.60
N LYS A 169 -1.07 -4.54 -17.75
CA LYS A 169 -0.75 -3.22 -18.31
C LYS A 169 0.31 -2.50 -17.49
N GLY A 170 0.13 -2.44 -16.17
CA GLY A 170 1.09 -1.82 -15.24
C GLY A 170 2.45 -2.48 -15.30
N ALA A 171 2.50 -3.81 -15.26
CA ALA A 171 3.74 -4.58 -15.37
C ALA A 171 4.45 -4.34 -16.70
N SER A 172 3.71 -4.33 -17.81
CA SER A 172 4.28 -4.01 -19.14
C SER A 172 4.93 -2.64 -19.17
N PHE A 173 4.33 -1.62 -18.53
CA PHE A 173 4.87 -0.26 -18.44
C PHE A 173 6.06 -0.13 -17.49
N LEU A 174 6.22 -1.04 -16.52
CA LEU A 174 7.42 -1.10 -15.67
C LEU A 174 8.59 -1.77 -16.40
N LEU A 175 8.29 -2.73 -17.28
CA LEU A 175 9.29 -3.47 -18.05
C LEU A 175 9.72 -2.75 -19.34
N ASN A 176 8.86 -1.91 -19.91
CA ASN A 176 9.05 -1.30 -21.21
C ASN A 176 8.82 0.23 -21.17
N PRO A 177 9.45 1.00 -22.06
CA PRO A 177 9.15 2.42 -22.22
C PRO A 177 7.67 2.67 -22.55
N THR A 178 7.05 3.64 -21.90
CA THR A 178 5.62 3.97 -22.11
C THR A 178 5.37 4.90 -23.29
N SER A 179 6.42 5.51 -23.84
CA SER A 179 6.34 6.56 -24.88
C SER A 179 6.88 6.13 -26.24
N VAL A 180 7.22 4.86 -26.42
CA VAL A 180 7.67 4.33 -27.72
C VAL A 180 6.50 3.60 -28.36
N SER A 181 6.02 4.11 -29.49
CA SER A 181 5.10 3.38 -30.34
C SER A 181 5.87 2.21 -30.93
N THR A 182 5.59 0.98 -30.51
CA THR A 182 6.14 -0.22 -31.14
C THR A 182 5.53 -0.38 -32.54
N MET A 183 5.92 0.49 -33.47
CA MET A 183 5.96 0.18 -34.90
C MET A 183 7.32 -0.45 -35.19
N VAL A 184 7.54 -1.69 -34.71
CA VAL A 184 8.59 -2.52 -35.30
C VAL A 184 8.03 -3.02 -36.63
N LYS A 185 8.25 -2.24 -37.70
CA LYS A 185 8.11 -2.68 -39.08
C LYS A 185 9.34 -3.51 -39.46
N GLY A 186 9.11 -4.70 -40.02
CA GLY A 186 10.07 -5.50 -40.80
C GLY A 186 11.10 -6.25 -39.95
N GLY A 187 11.30 -7.56 -40.08
CA GLY A 187 11.28 -8.30 -41.33
C GLY A 187 12.53 -7.97 -42.13
N ASN A 188 13.60 -8.72 -41.87
CA ASN A 188 14.59 -9.15 -42.85
C ASN A 188 14.99 -10.59 -42.50
#